data_AF-A0A523LIU5-F1
#
_entry.id   AF-A0A523LIU5-F1
#
_cell.length_a   1.000
_cell.length_b   1.000
_cell.length_c   1.000
_cell.angle_alpha   90.00
_cell.angle_beta   90.00
_cell.angle_gamma   90.00
#
_symmetry.space_group_name_H-M   'P 1'
#
loop_
_entity.id
_entity.type
_entity.pdbx_description
1 polymer ?
#
loop_
_entity_poly.entity_id
_entity_poly.type
_entity_poly.pdbx_seq_one_letter_code
_entity_poly.pdbx_strand_id
1 'polypeptide(L)'
;MTRVWPRAHGGPVVSGRLRVETDDFQVDEQLGFAPDGEGEHWLLQVEKRDSNTHWVAGQLARFAGVAPRFVSYSGLKDRHA
;
A
#
# COMPACT_ATOMS: atom_id res chain seq x y z
N MET A 1 -16.91 11.63 -27.11
CA MET A 1 -16.61 10.30 -27.70
C MET A 1 -16.01 9.43 -26.61
N THR A 2 -16.71 8.37 -26.20
CA THR A 2 -16.24 7.47 -25.14
C THR A 2 -15.15 6.56 -25.71
N ARG A 3 -13.92 6.72 -25.23
CA ARG A 3 -12.79 5.89 -25.69
C ARG A 3 -12.99 4.47 -25.19
N VAL A 4 -13.17 3.53 -26.12
CA VAL A 4 -13.25 2.10 -25.80
C VAL A 4 -11.83 1.54 -25.76
N TRP A 5 -11.44 0.98 -24.61
CA TRP A 5 -10.15 0.31 -24.45
C TRP A 5 -10.18 -1.11 -25.07
N PRO A 6 -9.06 -1.59 -25.64
CA PRO A 6 -8.96 -2.97 -26.11
C PRO A 6 -9.21 -3.96 -24.97
N ARG A 7 -9.91 -5.07 -25.25
CA ARG A 7 -10.20 -6.12 -24.27
C ARG A 7 -9.70 -7.47 -24.79
N ALA A 8 -8.84 -8.14 -24.02
CA ALA A 8 -8.22 -9.41 -24.42
C ALA A 8 -9.23 -10.56 -24.59
N HIS A 9 -10.36 -10.50 -23.87
CA HIS A 9 -11.36 -11.58 -23.81
C HIS A 9 -12.77 -11.12 -24.20
N GLY A 10 -12.89 -9.99 -24.93
CA GLY A 10 -14.18 -9.39 -25.24
C GLY A 10 -14.78 -8.58 -24.08
N GLY A 11 -16.07 -8.25 -24.18
CA GLY A 11 -16.79 -7.42 -23.21
C GLY A 11 -17.09 -8.13 -21.88
N PRO A 12 -17.43 -7.39 -20.82
CA PRO A 12 -17.89 -7.98 -19.58
C PRO A 12 -19.25 -8.64 -19.81
N VAL A 13 -19.43 -9.87 -19.33
CA VAL A 13 -20.70 -10.62 -19.42
C VAL A 13 -21.59 -10.43 -18.19
N VAL A 14 -21.05 -9.83 -17.13
CA VAL A 14 -21.72 -9.54 -15.87
C VAL A 14 -21.30 -8.17 -15.34
N SER A 15 -22.13 -7.60 -14.47
CA SER A 15 -21.85 -6.37 -13.73
C SER A 15 -21.74 -6.65 -12.24
N GLY A 16 -20.94 -5.87 -11.53
CA GLY A 16 -20.73 -5.99 -10.09
C GLY A 16 -20.21 -4.71 -9.47
N ARG A 17 -20.16 -4.67 -8.14
CA ARG A 17 -19.52 -3.61 -7.37
C ARG A 17 -18.19 -4.12 -6.84
N LEU A 18 -17.17 -3.27 -6.84
CA LEU A 18 -15.81 -3.58 -6.37
C LEU A 18 -15.40 -2.49 -5.38
N ARG A 19 -14.69 -2.85 -4.29
CA ARG A 19 -14.26 -1.92 -3.23
C ARG A 19 -15.46 -1.15 -2.63
N VAL A 20 -16.52 -1.85 -2.22
CA VAL A 20 -17.70 -1.20 -1.62
C VAL A 20 -17.35 -0.68 -0.23
N GLU A 21 -16.63 -1.46 0.54
CA GLU A 21 -16.01 -1.09 1.81
C GLU A 21 -14.50 -1.34 1.76
N THR A 22 -13.74 -0.74 2.68
CA THR A 22 -12.27 -0.86 2.70
C THR A 22 -11.83 -2.32 2.81
N ASP A 23 -12.56 -3.12 3.60
CA ASP A 23 -12.25 -4.52 3.84
C ASP A 23 -12.49 -5.43 2.61
N ASP A 24 -13.21 -4.95 1.59
CA ASP A 24 -13.42 -5.68 0.32
C ASP A 24 -12.15 -5.77 -0.53
N PHE A 25 -11.11 -5.00 -0.20
CA PHE A 25 -9.90 -4.90 -1.00
C PHE A 25 -8.66 -4.76 -0.13
N GLN A 26 -8.06 -5.91 0.18
CA GLN A 26 -6.84 -5.99 0.96
C GLN A 26 -5.63 -6.18 0.05
N VAL A 27 -4.51 -5.56 0.40
CA VAL A 27 -3.26 -5.65 -0.37
C VAL A 27 -2.13 -5.99 0.57
N ASP A 28 -1.61 -7.21 0.45
CA ASP A 28 -0.37 -7.62 1.10
C ASP A 28 0.83 -7.39 0.19
N GLU A 29 1.82 -6.67 0.70
CA GLU A 29 3.06 -6.45 -0.03
C GLU A 29 3.93 -7.71 0.01
N GLN A 30 4.26 -8.24 -1.17
CA GLN A 30 5.25 -9.30 -1.32
C GLN A 30 6.61 -8.67 -1.64
N LEU A 31 7.47 -8.59 -0.63
CA LEU A 31 8.87 -8.25 -0.81
C LEU A 31 9.62 -9.45 -1.40
N GLY A 32 10.48 -9.20 -2.38
CA GLY A 32 11.34 -10.24 -2.98
C GLY A 32 12.52 -10.67 -2.10
N PHE A 33 12.54 -10.27 -0.84
CA PHE A 33 13.59 -10.52 0.15
C PHE A 33 13.00 -10.51 1.57
N ALA A 34 13.75 -11.05 2.53
CA ALA A 34 13.43 -11.07 3.95
C ALA A 34 14.33 -10.09 4.72
N PRO A 35 13.96 -9.67 5.94
CA PRO A 35 14.90 -8.95 6.81
C PRO A 35 16.12 -9.82 7.12
N ASP A 36 17.31 -9.21 7.12
CA ASP A 36 18.57 -9.92 7.36
C ASP A 36 18.77 -10.34 8.84
N GLY A 37 17.99 -9.74 9.76
CA GLY A 37 18.05 -10.01 11.20
C GLY A 37 19.10 -9.19 11.97
N GLU A 38 19.94 -8.46 11.26
CA GLU A 38 20.96 -7.55 11.81
C GLU A 38 21.12 -6.29 10.95
N GLY A 39 21.84 -5.29 11.47
CA GLY A 39 22.15 -4.05 10.77
C GLY A 39 21.61 -2.79 11.45
N GLU A 40 21.78 -1.65 10.79
CA GLU A 40 21.43 -0.34 11.32
C GLU A 40 19.94 0.02 11.13
N HIS A 41 19.16 -0.82 10.46
CA HIS A 41 17.79 -0.51 10.04
C HIS A 41 16.80 -1.51 10.59
N TRP A 42 15.63 -1.01 10.98
CA TRP A 42 14.47 -1.82 11.33
C TRP A 42 13.56 -1.94 10.12
N LEU A 43 13.32 -3.18 9.65
CA LEU A 43 12.29 -3.43 8.65
C LEU A 43 10.96 -3.73 9.36
N LEU A 44 9.98 -2.85 9.17
CA LEU A 44 8.66 -2.97 9.80
C LEU A 44 7.62 -3.36 8.77
N GLN A 45 6.88 -4.44 9.04
CA GLN A 45 5.63 -4.70 8.36
C GLN A 45 4.52 -3.91 9.05
N VAL A 46 3.85 -3.04 8.30
CA VAL A 46 2.83 -2.14 8.85
C VAL A 46 1.52 -2.36 8.14
N GLU A 47 0.51 -2.79 8.90
CA GLU A 47 -0.88 -2.76 8.45
C GLU A 47 -1.45 -1.36 8.67
N LYS A 48 -2.21 -0.86 7.68
CA LYS A 48 -2.86 0.45 7.75
C LYS A 48 -4.27 0.38 7.19
N ARG A 49 -5.15 1.27 7.67
CA ARG A 49 -6.50 1.50 7.14
C ARG A 49 -6.74 3.00 6.99
N ASP A 50 -7.37 3.41 5.89
CA ASP A 50 -7.79 4.80 5.60
C ASP A 50 -6.69 5.88 5.71
N SER A 51 -5.42 5.44 5.62
CA SER A 51 -4.25 6.25 5.93
C SER A 51 -3.29 6.33 4.75
N ASN A 52 -2.64 7.49 4.59
CA ASN A 52 -1.59 7.70 3.59
C ASN A 52 -0.22 7.23 4.13
N THR A 53 0.62 6.68 3.25
CA THR A 53 1.97 6.22 3.59
C THR A 53 2.80 7.30 4.29
N HIS A 54 2.78 8.55 3.81
CA HIS A 54 3.52 9.66 4.44
C HIS A 54 3.06 9.95 5.87
N TRP A 55 1.75 9.84 6.13
CA TRP A 55 1.20 10.13 7.45
C TRP A 55 1.64 9.06 8.46
N VAL A 56 1.61 7.78 8.05
CA VAL A 56 2.08 6.64 8.85
C VAL A 56 3.58 6.76 9.12
N ALA A 57 4.39 7.04 8.09
CA ALA A 57 5.83 7.26 8.24
C ALA A 57 6.14 8.41 9.23
N GLY A 58 5.35 9.48 9.20
CA GLY A 58 5.43 10.56 10.17
C GLY A 58 5.10 10.13 11.60
N GLN A 59 4.14 9.22 11.81
CA GLN A 59 3.86 8.66 13.14
C GLN A 59 5.06 7.85 13.65
N LEU A 60 5.60 6.99 12.80
CA LEU A 60 6.75 6.14 13.14
C LEU A 60 7.98 6.96 13.49
N ALA A 61 8.28 8.01 12.71
CA ALA A 61 9.40 8.90 12.99
C ALA A 61 9.26 9.58 14.37
N ARG A 62 8.05 10.08 14.69
CA ARG A 62 7.77 10.68 16.00
C ARG A 62 7.90 9.68 17.14
N PHE A 63 7.35 8.47 16.96
CA PHE A 63 7.44 7.40 17.95
C PHE A 63 8.89 7.01 18.24
N ALA A 64 9.71 6.87 17.19
CA ALA A 64 11.12 6.51 17.32
C ALA A 64 12.04 7.69 17.70
N GLY A 65 11.52 8.92 17.76
CA GLY A 65 12.32 10.11 18.08
C GLY A 65 13.34 10.49 17.00
N VAL A 66 13.12 10.10 15.75
CA VAL A 66 14.02 10.35 14.62
C VAL A 66 13.46 11.38 13.63
N ALA A 67 14.33 11.98 12.82
CA ALA A 67 13.88 12.86 11.74
C ALA A 67 13.11 12.06 10.66
N PRO A 68 12.05 12.61 10.03
CA PRO A 68 11.24 11.89 9.04
C PRO A 68 12.01 11.28 7.87
N ARG A 69 13.13 11.89 7.47
CA ARG A 69 14.01 11.37 6.40
C ARG A 69 14.65 10.02 6.71
N PHE A 70 14.65 9.59 7.97
CA PHE A 70 15.16 8.27 8.39
C PHE A 70 14.10 7.17 8.33
N VAL A 71 12.87 7.48 7.89
CA VAL A 71 11.81 6.48 7.67
C VAL A 71 11.52 6.41 6.17
N SER A 72 11.92 5.30 5.54
CA SER A 72 11.72 5.02 4.12
C SER A 72 10.68 3.91 3.90
N TYR A 73 10.17 3.81 2.67
CA TYR A 73 9.18 2.82 2.24
C TYR A 73 9.37 2.51 0.75
N SER A 74 9.05 1.28 0.35
CA SER A 74 9.25 0.78 -1.02
C SER A 74 8.33 1.43 -2.06
N GLY A 75 7.26 2.10 -1.63
CA GLY A 75 6.34 2.81 -2.49
C GLY A 75 5.16 3.43 -1.75
N LEU A 76 4.41 4.28 -2.43
CA LEU A 76 3.14 4.80 -1.91
C LEU A 76 2.08 3.70 -1.98
N LYS A 77 1.26 3.60 -0.93
CA LYS A 77 0.10 2.72 -0.87
C LYS A 77 -1.16 3.57 -0.89
N ASP A 78 -2.18 3.06 -1.57
CA ASP A 78 -3.48 3.73 -1.69
C ASP A 78 -4.07 3.99 -0.31
N ARG A 79 -4.65 5.19 -0.13
CA ARG A 79 -5.32 5.55 1.12
C ARG A 79 -6.56 4.70 1.38
N HIS A 80 -7.31 4.42 0.31
CA HIS A 80 -8.60 3.72 0.34
C HIS A 80 -8.40 2.24 0.00
N ALA A 81 -7.61 1.61 0.87
CA ALA A 81 -7.30 0.19 0.96
C ALA A 81 -6.86 -0.09 2.40
#